data_AF-A0A8J6NCC1-F1
#
_entry.id   AF-A0A8J6NCC1-F1
#
_cell.length_a   1.000
_cell.length_b   1.000
_cell.length_c   1.000
_cell.angle_alpha   90.00
_cell.angle_beta   90.00
_cell.angle_gamma   90.00
#
_symmetry.space_group_name_H-M   'P 1'
#
loop_
_entity.id
_entity.type
_entity.pdbx_description
1 polymer ?
#
loop_
_entity_poly.entity_id
_entity_poly.type
_entity_poly.pdbx_seq_one_letter_code
_entity_poly.pdbx_strand_id
1 'polypeptide(L)' 'MKTCSLNDFMAELKPWLDKDYIKRAYMDIERRFVLEFNDGTKNVYLIDDCNEEQIKKVLKDLAKKGIATDE' A
#
# COMPACT_ATOMS: atom_id res chain seq x y z
N MET A 1 14.95 -14.90 -1.59
CA MET A 1 14.19 -13.82 -0.91
C MET A 1 12.74 -14.23 -0.91
N LYS A 2 12.09 -14.34 0.25
CA LYS A 2 10.62 -14.53 0.28
C LYS A 2 9.98 -13.23 -0.18
N THR A 3 9.06 -13.32 -1.13
CA THR A 3 8.16 -12.22 -1.49
C THR A 3 7.22 -12.05 -0.31
N CYS A 4 7.25 -10.89 0.33
CA CYS A 4 6.37 -10.65 1.46
C CYS A 4 4.92 -10.49 1.00
N SER A 5 3.97 -10.80 1.89
CA SER A 5 2.55 -10.87 1.55
C SER A 5 1.96 -9.54 1.04
N LEU A 6 2.61 -8.41 1.34
CA LEU A 6 2.25 -7.10 0.76
C LEU A 6 2.35 -7.10 -0.76
N ASN A 7 3.33 -7.79 -1.34
CA ASN A 7 3.49 -7.83 -2.80
C ASN A 7 2.35 -8.61 -3.48
N ASP A 8 1.83 -9.64 -2.81
CA ASP A 8 0.67 -10.40 -3.27
C ASP A 8 -0.60 -9.55 -3.18
N PHE A 9 -0.79 -8.89 -2.03
CA PHE A 9 -1.88 -7.92 -1.82
C PHE A 9 -1.89 -6.80 -2.87
N MET A 10 -0.72 -6.26 -3.23
CA MET A 10 -0.61 -5.26 -4.30
C MET A 10 -0.91 -5.84 -5.69
N ALA A 11 -0.65 -7.14 -5.92
CA ALA A 11 -1.00 -7.81 -7.17
C ALA A 11 -2.51 -8.05 -7.28
N GLU A 12 -3.18 -8.38 -6.18
CA GLU A 12 -4.64 -8.51 -6.11
C GLU A 12 -5.34 -7.16 -6.27
N LEU A 13 -4.77 -6.11 -5.66
CA LEU A 13 -5.30 -4.75 -5.76
C LEU A 13 -4.91 -4.04 -7.04
N LYS A 14 -4.04 -4.61 -7.88
CA LYS A 14 -3.54 -3.98 -9.12
C LYS A 14 -4.61 -3.32 -10.01
N PRO A 15 -5.82 -3.88 -10.21
CA PRO A 15 -6.89 -3.20 -10.95
C PRO A 15 -7.51 -2.00 -10.22
N TRP A 16 -7.35 -1.92 -8.90
CA TRP A 16 -7.84 -0.85 -8.02
C TRP A 16 -6.75 0.15 -7.63
N LEU A 17 -5.48 -0.13 -7.92
CA LEU A 17 -4.31 0.71 -7.65
C LEU A 17 -4.20 1.89 -8.64
N ASP A 18 -5.21 2.72 -8.62
CA ASP A 18 -5.34 3.92 -9.44
C ASP A 18 -5.76 5.11 -8.59
N LYS A 19 -5.26 6.30 -8.94
CA LYS A 19 -5.52 7.55 -8.22
C LYS A 19 -7.00 7.93 -8.19
N ASP A 20 -7.79 7.47 -9.16
CA ASP A 20 -9.22 7.72 -9.21
C ASP A 20 -9.99 6.93 -8.13
N TYR A 21 -9.39 5.86 -7.59
CA TYR A 21 -9.99 5.04 -6.54
C TYR A 21 -9.32 5.22 -5.19
N ILE A 22 -8.00 5.46 -5.16
CA ILE A 22 -7.23 5.56 -3.92
C ILE A 22 -6.96 7.02 -3.61
N LYS A 23 -7.44 7.43 -2.45
CA LYS A 23 -7.23 8.76 -1.90
C LYS A 23 -5.81 8.92 -1.38
N ARG A 24 -5.36 7.95 -0.58
CA ARG A 24 -4.00 7.92 -0.01
C ARG A 24 -3.60 6.54 0.47
N ALA A 25 -2.31 6.28 0.51
CA ALA A 25 -1.71 5.08 1.07
C ALA A 25 -0.67 5.46 2.12
N TYR A 26 -0.74 4.90 3.33
CA TYR A 26 0.19 5.27 4.39
C TYR A 26 0.54 4.09 5.29
N MET A 27 1.67 4.20 5.96
CA MET A 27 2.06 3.28 7.03
C MET A 27 1.55 3.78 8.37
N ASP A 28 0.94 2.89 9.12
CA ASP A 28 0.51 3.16 10.49
C ASP A 28 1.60 2.73 11.49
N ILE A 29 1.57 3.31 12.68
CA ILE A 29 2.55 3.07 13.76
C ILE A 29 2.70 1.59 14.16
N GLU A 30 1.68 0.77 13.92
CA GLU A 30 1.69 -0.67 14.17
C GLU A 30 2.25 -1.50 12.99
N ARG A 31 3.01 -0.88 12.07
CA ARG A 31 3.47 -1.50 10.81
C ARG A 31 2.32 -2.07 9.98
N ARG A 32 1.21 -1.34 9.92
CA ARG A 32 0.08 -1.68 9.06
C ARG A 32 0.08 -0.77 7.85
N PHE A 33 -0.03 -1.36 6.67
CA PHE A 33 -0.24 -0.60 5.45
C PHE A 33 -1.72 -0.29 5.30
N VAL A 34 -2.06 0.99 5.22
CA VAL A 34 -3.43 1.47 5.13
C VAL A 34 -3.65 2.11 3.77
N LEU A 35 -4.64 1.59 3.04
CA LEU A 35 -5.17 2.18 1.82
C LEU A 35 -6.51 2.82 2.10
N GLU A 36 -6.57 4.15 1.98
CA GLU A 36 -7.81 4.91 2.05
C GLU A 36 -8.32 5.14 0.63
N PHE A 37 -9.52 4.64 0.35
CA PHE A 37 -10.20 4.83 -0.93
C PHE A 37 -11.02 6.11 -0.92
N ASN A 38 -11.31 6.66 -2.11
CA ASN A 38 -12.08 7.88 -2.27
C ASN A 38 -13.51 7.77 -1.68
N ASP A 39 -14.06 6.55 -1.62
CA ASP A 39 -15.36 6.25 -1.01
C ASP A 39 -15.33 6.25 0.53
N GLY A 40 -14.16 6.43 1.15
CA GLY A 40 -13.97 6.41 2.61
C GLY A 40 -13.70 5.02 3.20
N THR A 41 -13.79 3.97 2.38
CA THR A 41 -13.35 2.62 2.74
C THR A 41 -11.85 2.61 3.05
N LYS A 42 -11.45 1.90 4.10
CA LYS A 42 -10.04 1.72 4.47
C LYS A 42 -9.70 0.24 4.45
N ASN A 43 -8.72 -0.14 3.64
CA ASN A 43 -8.13 -1.48 3.71
C ASN A 43 -6.86 -1.39 4.54
N VAL A 44 -6.83 -2.15 5.64
CA VAL A 44 -5.69 -2.22 6.55
C VAL A 44 -5.05 -3.59 6.38
N TYR A 45 -3.78 -3.60 6.00
CA TYR A 45 -3.01 -4.80 5.80
C TYR A 45 -1.87 -4.86 6.83
N LEU A 46 -1.86 -5.91 7.65
CA LEU A 46 -0.79 -6.11 8.62
C LEU A 46 0.47 -6.59 7.89
N ILE A 47 1.58 -5.86 8.07
CA ILE A 47 2.86 -6.26 7.52
C ILE A 47 3.65 -6.99 8.61
N ASP A 48 3.64 -8.31 8.56
CA ASP A 48 4.40 -9.17 9.49
C ASP A 48 5.68 -9.74 8.87
N ASP A 49 5.73 -9.88 7.53
CA ASP A 49 6.83 -10.56 6.81
C ASP A 49 7.60 -9.63 5.84
N CYS A 50 7.33 -8.32 5.81
CA CYS A 50 8.10 -7.38 4.95
C CYS A 50 9.13 -6.56 5.73
N ASN A 51 10.30 -6.38 5.11
CA ASN A 51 11.29 -5.41 5.55
C ASN A 51 10.96 -3.99 5.05
N GLU A 52 11.47 -2.96 5.73
CA GLU A 52 11.24 -1.54 5.38
C GLU A 52 11.57 -1.20 3.92
N GLU A 53 12.61 -1.79 3.33
CA GLU A 53 12.97 -1.56 1.93
C GLU A 53 11.88 -2.02 0.95
N GLN A 54 11.21 -3.14 1.26
CA GLN A 54 10.10 -3.66 0.45
C GLN A 54 8.91 -2.70 0.53
N ILE A 55 8.60 -2.20 1.72
CA ILE A 55 7.50 -1.27 1.97
C ILE A 55 7.77 0.06 1.25
N LYS A 56 8.97 0.62 1.38
CA LYS A 56 9.38 1.85 0.68
C LYS A 56 9.28 1.69 -0.84
N LYS A 57 9.58 0.50 -1.37
CA LYS A 57 9.43 0.22 -2.80
C LYS A 57 7.97 0.27 -3.23
N VAL A 58 7.06 -0.29 -2.43
CA VAL A 58 5.61 -0.25 -2.68
C VAL A 58 5.07 1.17 -2.62
N LEU A 59 5.42 1.94 -1.59
CA LEU A 59 5.02 3.35 -1.48
C LEU A 59 5.54 4.18 -2.66
N LYS A 60 6.78 3.96 -3.10
CA LYS A 60 7.31 4.63 -4.30
C LYS A 60 6.56 4.24 -5.58
N ASP A 61 6.11 3.00 -5.72
CA ASP A 61 5.35 2.57 -6.90
C ASP A 61 3.96 3.23 -6.93
N LEU A 62 3.32 3.34 -5.77
CA LEU A 62 2.07 4.07 -5.59
C LEU A 62 2.22 5.57 -5.88
N ALA A 63 3.27 6.20 -5.37
CA ALA A 63 3.58 7.59 -5.65
C ALA A 63 3.80 7.84 -7.16
N LYS A 64 4.47 6.92 -7.86
CA LYS A 64 4.64 6.97 -9.33
C LYS A 64 3.32 6.86 -10.09
N LYS A 65 2.32 6.20 -9.52
CA LYS A 65 0.95 6.12 -10.06
C LYS A 65 0.12 7.38 -9.76
N GLY A 66 0.67 8.34 -9.02
CA GLY A 66 0.00 9.59 -8.64
C GLY A 66 -0.89 9.44 -7.40
N ILE A 67 -0.72 8.37 -6.63
CA ILE A 67 -1.42 8.16 -5.37
C ILE A 67 -0.64 8.87 -4.26
N ALA A 68 -1.33 9.63 -3.41
CA ALA A 68 -0.69 10.28 -2.27
C ALA A 68 -0.17 9.22 -1.27
N THR A 69 1.11 9.30 -0.91
CA THR A 69 1.73 8.39 0.05
C THR A 69 2.36 9.12 1.23
N ASP A 70 2.10 8.65 2.45
CA ASP A 70 2.74 9.15 3.67
C ASP A 70 3.59 8.04 4.34
N GLU A 71 4.74 8.43 4.89
CA GLU A 71 5.68 7.58 5.66
C GLU A 71 5.43 7.64 7.17
#